data_AF-A0A7C0W0C6-F1
#
_entry.id   AF-A0A7C0W0C6-F1
#
_cell.length_a   1.000
_cell.length_b   1.000
_cell.length_c   1.000
_cell.angle_alpha   90.00
_cell.angle_beta   90.00
_cell.angle_gamma   90.00
#
_symmetry.space_group_name_H-M   'P 1'
#
loop_
_entity.id
_entity.type
_entity.pdbx_description
1 polymer ?
#
loop_
_entity_poly.entity_id
_entity_poly.type
_entity_poly.pdbx_seq_one_letter_code
_entity_poly.pdbx_strand_id
1 'polypeptide(L)'
;MKNRIFIFFTCLFLALNFLFCLSVLANQQTTGSSEYHGADSTFKANGISIFWAILKGPEESSSWVYIRIINQQEDDLNQFRAFSMIASNPFSDAEEWIIKAEKLKKENIIKLNRESFKELMKRRFLFYNSEKIEDYKSEKPDMVVYYLSVPDTAPEFLTLEKLE
;
A
#
# COMPACT_ATOMS: atom_id res chain seq x y z
N MET A 1 -8.93 -53.35 34.02
CA MET A 1 -9.37 -51.93 33.90
C MET A 1 -8.22 -50.94 33.68
N LYS A 2 -7.06 -51.07 34.36
CA LYS A 2 -5.92 -50.12 34.23
C LYS A 2 -5.37 -49.93 32.81
N ASN A 3 -5.26 -51.00 32.00
CA ASN A 3 -4.67 -50.91 30.65
C ASN A 3 -5.56 -50.17 29.63
N ARG A 4 -6.89 -50.17 29.82
CA ARG A 4 -7.82 -49.46 28.92
C ARG A 4 -7.77 -47.94 29.13
N ILE A 5 -7.54 -47.51 30.37
CA ILE A 5 -7.37 -46.10 30.72
C ILE A 5 -6.05 -45.57 30.17
N PHE A 6 -4.98 -46.36 30.25
CA PHE A 6 -3.67 -45.96 29.72
C PHE A 6 -3.70 -45.75 28.20
N ILE A 7 -4.31 -46.68 27.44
CA ILE A 7 -4.46 -46.56 25.98
C ILE A 7 -5.29 -45.32 25.60
N PHE A 8 -6.34 -45.02 26.36
CA PHE A 8 -7.18 -43.85 26.13
C PHE A 8 -6.41 -42.55 26.29
N PHE A 9 -5.57 -42.44 27.33
CA PHE A 9 -4.70 -41.27 27.52
C PHE A 9 -3.63 -41.14 26.43
N THR A 10 -3.04 -42.25 25.96
CA THR A 10 -2.05 -42.22 24.88
C THR A 10 -2.68 -41.76 23.56
N CYS A 11 -3.88 -42.23 23.22
CA CYS A 11 -4.61 -41.77 22.03
C CYS A 11 -5.04 -40.29 22.15
N LEU A 12 -5.46 -39.85 23.34
CA LEU A 12 -5.83 -38.46 23.59
C LEU A 12 -4.62 -37.52 23.44
N PHE A 13 -3.45 -37.90 23.98
CA PHE A 13 -2.22 -37.12 23.81
C PHE A 13 -1.73 -37.07 22.36
N LEU A 14 -1.86 -38.16 21.60
CA LEU A 14 -1.54 -38.19 20.17
C LEU A 14 -2.47 -37.30 19.35
N ALA A 15 -3.77 -37.33 19.62
CA ALA A 15 -4.75 -36.46 18.96
C ALA A 15 -4.50 -34.97 19.28
N LEU A 16 -4.13 -34.65 20.52
CA LEU A 16 -3.86 -33.29 20.95
C LEU A 16 -2.59 -32.70 20.30
N ASN A 17 -1.53 -33.51 20.15
CA ASN A 17 -0.32 -33.12 19.42
C ASN A 17 -0.59 -32.94 17.91
N PHE A 18 -1.44 -33.78 17.32
CA PHE A 18 -1.82 -33.64 15.91
C PHE A 18 -2.64 -32.36 15.65
N LEU A 19 -3.55 -32.00 16.57
CA LEU A 19 -4.28 -30.73 16.56
C LEU A 19 -3.35 -29.51 16.73
N PHE A 20 -2.31 -29.62 17.57
CA PHE A 20 -1.34 -28.55 17.74
C PHE A 20 -0.51 -28.30 16.47
N CYS A 21 -0.06 -29.35 15.78
CA CYS A 21 0.67 -29.22 14.51
C CYS A 21 -0.17 -28.58 13.39
N LEU A 22 -1.49 -28.86 13.33
CA LEU A 22 -2.38 -28.23 12.34
C LEU A 22 -2.55 -26.72 12.56
N SER A 23 -2.54 -26.26 13.81
CA SER A 23 -2.66 -24.83 14.12
C SER A 23 -1.44 -24.00 13.70
N VAL A 24 -0.25 -24.59 13.69
CA VAL A 24 0.99 -23.93 13.26
C VAL A 24 1.06 -23.79 11.74
N LEU A 25 0.54 -24.75 10.99
CA LEU A 25 0.46 -24.69 9.52
C LEU A 25 -0.64 -23.74 9.02
N ALA A 26 -1.74 -23.60 9.76
CA ALA A 26 -2.83 -22.68 9.41
C ALA A 26 -2.48 -21.19 9.56
N ASN A 27 -1.39 -20.86 10.27
CA ASN A 27 -0.94 -19.48 10.46
C ASN A 27 0.10 -19.02 9.43
N GLN A 28 0.34 -19.81 8.37
CA GLN A 28 1.09 -19.37 7.18
C GLN A 28 0.19 -18.64 6.16
N GLN A 29 -0.85 -17.95 6.63
CA GLN A 29 -1.67 -17.11 5.77
C GLN A 29 -0.98 -15.74 5.60
N THR A 30 -0.67 -15.42 4.34
CA THR A 30 -0.22 -14.15 3.76
C THR A 30 1.24 -13.73 3.97
N THR A 31 2.16 -14.42 3.28
CA THR A 31 3.32 -13.77 2.63
C THR A 31 2.86 -12.91 1.43
N GLY A 32 1.79 -12.13 1.61
CA GLY A 32 1.24 -11.18 0.64
C GLY A 32 1.79 -9.78 0.90
N SER A 33 1.83 -8.93 -0.13
CA SER A 33 2.04 -7.50 0.10
C SER A 33 1.00 -6.99 1.09
N SER A 34 1.39 -6.21 2.09
CA SER A 34 0.41 -5.59 2.98
C SER A 34 -0.38 -4.55 2.19
N GLU A 35 -1.68 -4.78 1.97
CA GLU A 35 -2.55 -3.84 1.26
C GLU A 35 -3.33 -2.96 2.25
N TYR A 36 -3.26 -1.65 2.04
CA TYR A 36 -3.93 -0.65 2.84
C TYR A 36 -4.87 0.20 1.98
N HIS A 37 -6.06 0.48 2.51
CA HIS A 37 -6.96 1.48 1.94
C HIS A 37 -6.67 2.85 2.54
N GLY A 38 -6.23 3.80 1.73
CA GLY A 38 -6.14 5.20 2.12
C GLY A 38 -7.48 5.89 1.93
N ALA A 39 -8.36 5.82 2.92
CA ALA A 39 -9.67 6.50 2.83
C ALA A 39 -9.53 8.04 3.02
N ASP A 40 -8.54 8.46 3.80
CA ASP A 40 -8.33 9.86 4.18
C ASP A 40 -7.23 10.54 3.37
N SER A 41 -7.23 11.87 3.37
CA SER A 41 -6.19 12.71 2.78
C SER A 41 -4.83 12.60 3.47
N THR A 42 -4.79 11.92 4.62
CA THR A 42 -3.56 11.54 5.30
C THR A 42 -3.57 10.04 5.58
N PHE A 43 -2.52 9.37 5.13
CA PHE A 43 -2.25 7.97 5.44
C PHE A 43 -0.94 7.84 6.20
N LYS A 44 -0.85 6.90 7.15
CA LYS A 44 0.39 6.56 7.87
C LYS A 44 0.45 5.06 8.14
N ALA A 45 1.49 4.40 7.65
CA ALA A 45 1.83 3.02 8.02
C ALA A 45 3.31 2.74 7.68
N ASN A 46 3.95 1.86 8.46
CA ASN A 46 5.29 1.33 8.17
C ASN A 46 6.34 2.40 7.84
N GLY A 47 6.31 3.53 8.56
CA GLY A 47 7.25 4.65 8.35
C GLY A 47 6.95 5.51 7.12
N ILE A 48 5.93 5.18 6.32
CA ILE A 48 5.45 5.99 5.20
C ILE A 48 4.27 6.85 5.63
N SER A 49 4.27 8.12 5.20
CA SER A 49 3.06 8.95 5.18
C SER A 49 2.74 9.42 3.77
N ILE A 50 1.46 9.46 3.44
CA ILE A 50 0.97 10.01 2.17
C ILE A 50 -0.01 11.13 2.51
N PHE A 51 0.23 12.32 1.97
CA PHE A 51 -0.62 13.48 2.11
C PHE A 51 -1.15 13.91 0.75
N TRP A 52 -2.43 14.25 0.71
CA TRP A 52 -3.10 14.73 -0.48
C TRP A 52 -3.47 16.18 -0.31
N ALA A 53 -3.42 16.93 -1.40
CA ALA A 53 -3.95 18.27 -1.50
C ALA A 53 -4.33 18.59 -2.94
N ILE A 54 -5.23 19.55 -3.12
CA ILE A 54 -5.67 20.00 -4.44
C ILE A 54 -5.35 21.48 -4.60
N LEU A 55 -4.63 21.84 -5.65
CA LEU A 55 -4.57 23.20 -6.16
C LEU A 55 -5.72 23.39 -7.16
N LYS A 56 -6.74 24.18 -6.79
CA LYS A 56 -7.89 24.42 -7.66
C LYS A 56 -7.54 25.38 -8.78
N GLY A 57 -7.90 24.98 -9.99
CA GLY A 57 -8.11 25.89 -11.12
C GLY A 57 -9.59 26.23 -11.28
N PRO A 58 -9.93 27.10 -12.26
CA PRO A 58 -11.32 27.39 -12.64
C PRO A 58 -12.13 26.14 -13.06
N GLU A 59 -11.45 25.09 -13.52
CA GLU A 59 -12.02 23.83 -13.99
C GLU A 59 -11.12 22.65 -13.60
N GLU A 60 -11.60 21.40 -13.76
CA GLU A 60 -10.82 20.22 -13.36
C GLU A 60 -9.53 20.04 -14.17
N SER A 61 -9.58 20.32 -15.47
CA SER A 61 -8.42 20.29 -16.39
C SER A 61 -7.34 21.32 -16.02
N SER A 62 -7.68 22.37 -15.26
CA SER A 62 -6.74 23.36 -14.73
C SER A 62 -6.44 23.17 -13.24
N SER A 63 -7.01 22.15 -12.61
CA SER A 63 -6.77 21.77 -11.22
C SER A 63 -5.70 20.68 -11.11
N TRP A 64 -4.92 20.73 -10.04
CA TRP A 64 -3.81 19.81 -9.81
C TRP A 64 -3.93 19.11 -8.46
N VAL A 65 -3.69 17.82 -8.44
CA VAL A 65 -3.58 17.00 -7.23
C VAL A 65 -2.11 16.88 -6.88
N TYR A 66 -1.78 17.31 -5.67
CA TYR A 66 -0.47 17.18 -5.06
C TYR A 66 -0.50 16.03 -4.07
N ILE A 67 0.45 15.11 -4.22
CA ILE A 67 0.59 13.93 -3.37
C ILE A 67 2.00 13.93 -2.82
N ARG A 68 2.12 14.10 -1.51
CA ARG A 68 3.40 14.15 -0.82
C ARG A 68 3.62 12.84 -0.07
N ILE A 69 4.67 12.12 -0.44
CA ILE A 69 5.10 10.90 0.23
C ILE A 69 6.27 11.28 1.14
N ILE A 70 6.10 11.06 2.44
CA ILE A 70 7.16 11.26 3.44
C ILE A 70 7.63 9.91 3.94
N ASN A 71 8.93 9.66 3.79
CA ASN A 71 9.59 8.58 4.49
C ASN A 71 10.11 9.11 5.83
N GLN A 72 9.51 8.62 6.91
CA GLN A 72 9.80 9.04 8.29
C GLN A 72 11.00 8.31 8.90
N GLN A 73 11.51 7.29 8.23
CA GLN A 73 12.64 6.50 8.72
C GLN A 73 13.96 7.19 8.40
N GLU A 74 14.97 6.95 9.25
CA GLU A 74 16.35 7.36 8.95
C GLU A 74 16.92 6.48 7.84
N ASP A 75 17.89 6.99 7.07
CA ASP A 75 18.38 6.35 5.85
C ASP A 75 18.84 4.89 6.05
N ASP A 76 19.44 4.60 7.20
CA ASP A 76 19.95 3.26 7.56
C ASP A 76 18.83 2.30 8.00
N LEU A 77 17.66 2.82 8.39
CA LEU A 77 16.50 2.06 8.87
C LEU A 77 15.36 2.01 7.86
N ASN A 78 15.52 2.64 6.70
CA ASN A 78 14.51 2.67 5.63
C ASN A 78 14.16 1.24 5.20
N GLN A 79 12.91 0.85 5.47
CA GLN A 79 12.37 -0.41 5.02
C GLN A 79 12.23 -0.42 3.50
N PHE A 80 11.64 0.66 2.96
CA PHE A 80 11.39 0.83 1.54
C PHE A 80 12.46 1.71 0.88
N ARG A 81 12.83 1.36 -0.36
CA ARG A 81 13.90 2.04 -1.12
C ARG A 81 13.40 2.61 -2.44
N ALA A 82 12.32 2.06 -2.97
CA ALA A 82 11.68 2.52 -4.19
C ALA A 82 10.17 2.47 -4.08
N PHE A 83 9.49 3.22 -4.94
CA PHE A 83 8.05 3.14 -5.10
C PHE A 83 7.64 3.30 -6.57
N SER A 84 6.45 2.80 -6.87
CA SER A 84 5.78 2.99 -8.15
C SER A 84 4.35 3.44 -7.92
N MET A 85 3.71 3.95 -8.97
CA MET A 85 2.30 4.32 -8.92
C MET A 85 1.56 3.87 -10.17
N ILE A 86 0.44 3.19 -9.95
CA ILE A 86 -0.48 2.74 -11.00
C ILE A 86 -1.80 3.49 -10.87
N ALA A 87 -2.35 3.86 -12.03
CA ALA A 87 -3.71 4.32 -12.22
C ALA A 87 -4.55 3.18 -12.82
N SER A 88 -5.75 2.93 -12.31
CA SER A 88 -6.65 1.97 -12.95
C SER A 88 -8.12 2.35 -12.82
N ASN A 89 -8.94 1.76 -13.67
CA ASN A 89 -10.39 1.83 -13.54
C ASN A 89 -10.88 0.60 -12.75
N PRO A 90 -11.61 0.76 -11.63
CA PRO A 90 -12.08 -0.38 -10.85
C PRO A 90 -13.23 -1.17 -11.51
N PHE A 91 -13.78 -0.67 -12.62
CA PHE A 91 -14.88 -1.27 -13.38
C PHE A 91 -14.47 -1.78 -14.76
N SER A 92 -13.19 -1.69 -15.13
CA SER A 92 -12.64 -2.24 -16.38
C SER A 92 -11.20 -2.72 -16.18
N ASP A 93 -10.60 -3.31 -17.23
CA ASP A 93 -9.20 -3.75 -17.21
C ASP A 93 -8.22 -2.62 -17.56
N ALA A 94 -8.69 -1.36 -17.65
CA ALA A 94 -7.85 -0.23 -18.00
C ALA A 94 -6.87 0.10 -16.86
N GLU A 95 -5.58 0.12 -17.19
CA GLU A 95 -4.49 0.40 -16.25
C GLU A 95 -3.36 1.18 -16.94
N GLU A 96 -2.74 2.10 -16.20
CA GLU A 96 -1.60 2.89 -16.64
C GLU A 96 -0.56 3.05 -15.52
N TRP A 97 0.71 2.88 -15.86
CA TRP A 97 1.82 3.19 -14.97
C TRP A 97 2.13 4.68 -15.00
N ILE A 98 1.96 5.36 -13.87
CA ILE A 98 2.25 6.78 -13.72
C ILE A 98 3.70 7.00 -13.28
N ILE A 99 4.18 6.18 -12.34
CA ILE A 99 5.56 6.20 -11.84
C ILE A 99 6.11 4.77 -11.87
N LYS A 100 7.33 4.61 -12.39
CA LYS A 100 7.99 3.32 -12.60
C LYS A 100 9.27 3.24 -11.77
N ALA A 101 9.21 2.56 -10.63
CA ALA A 101 10.34 2.27 -9.75
C ALA A 101 11.20 3.51 -9.41
N GLU A 102 10.57 4.58 -8.97
CA GLU A 102 11.29 5.77 -8.53
C GLU A 102 11.92 5.54 -7.15
N LYS A 103 13.12 6.08 -6.93
CA LYS A 103 13.77 6.05 -5.62
C LYS A 103 12.92 6.77 -4.58
N LEU A 104 12.66 6.09 -3.47
CA LEU A 104 12.02 6.68 -2.30
C LEU A 104 13.05 7.53 -1.55
N LYS A 105 12.81 8.84 -1.52
CA LYS A 105 13.61 9.82 -0.78
C LYS A 105 12.94 10.07 0.58
N LYS A 106 13.54 10.94 1.39
CA LYS A 106 12.89 11.49 2.59
C LYS A 106 11.53 12.13 2.25
N GLU A 107 11.47 12.75 1.08
CA GLU A 107 10.26 13.33 0.51
C GLU A 107 10.22 13.13 -1.01
N ASN A 108 9.08 12.68 -1.50
CA ASN A 108 8.73 12.70 -2.92
C ASN A 108 7.41 13.46 -3.08
N ILE A 109 7.35 14.39 -4.04
CA ILE A 109 6.14 15.13 -4.39
C ILE A 109 5.71 14.72 -5.80
N ILE A 110 4.47 14.27 -5.91
CA ILE A 110 3.84 13.87 -7.17
C ILE A 110 2.77 14.90 -7.49
N LYS A 111 2.76 15.37 -8.74
CA LYS A 111 1.77 16.32 -9.24
C LYS A 111 1.02 15.70 -10.42
N LEU A 112 -0.29 15.54 -10.27
CA LEU A 112 -1.17 14.98 -11.30
C LEU A 112 -2.26 15.98 -11.68
N ASN A 113 -2.68 15.98 -12.94
CA ASN A 113 -3.86 16.74 -13.32
C ASN A 113 -5.11 16.09 -12.69
N ARG A 114 -6.02 16.89 -12.12
CA ARG A 114 -7.23 16.37 -11.49
C ARG A 114 -8.12 15.61 -12.48
N GLU A 115 -8.16 16.05 -13.74
CA GLU A 115 -8.92 15.39 -14.79
C GLU A 115 -8.47 13.94 -15.05
N SER A 116 -7.20 13.60 -14.76
CA SER A 116 -6.68 12.24 -14.94
C SER A 116 -7.37 11.18 -14.06
N PHE A 117 -8.17 11.60 -13.08
CA PHE A 117 -8.91 10.70 -12.17
C PHE A 117 -10.30 10.34 -12.71
N LYS A 118 -10.77 10.93 -13.81
CA LYS A 118 -12.11 10.64 -14.38
C LYS A 118 -12.22 9.19 -14.86
N GLU A 119 -11.28 8.76 -15.71
CA GLU A 119 -11.29 7.42 -16.31
C GLU A 119 -10.50 6.39 -15.50
N LEU A 120 -9.36 6.80 -14.95
CA LEU A 120 -8.47 5.96 -14.13
C LEU A 120 -8.46 6.46 -12.68
N MET A 121 -9.59 6.24 -11.99
CA MET A 121 -9.83 6.79 -10.65
C MET A 121 -9.01 6.13 -9.54
N LYS A 122 -8.73 4.82 -9.64
CA LYS A 122 -8.01 4.08 -8.60
C LYS A 122 -6.53 4.40 -8.69
N ARG A 123 -5.92 4.79 -7.58
CA ARG A 123 -4.46 4.95 -7.45
C ARG A 123 -3.90 3.87 -6.54
N ARG A 124 -2.85 3.19 -6.98
CA ARG A 124 -2.09 2.23 -6.16
C ARG A 124 -0.65 2.69 -6.07
N PHE A 125 -0.19 2.95 -4.85
CA PHE A 125 1.21 3.17 -4.50
C PHE A 125 1.81 1.83 -4.14
N LEU A 126 2.87 1.46 -4.83
CA LEU A 126 3.55 0.18 -4.70
C LEU A 126 4.91 0.48 -4.08
N PHE A 127 5.17 0.02 -2.86
CA PHE A 127 6.42 0.26 -2.16
C PHE A 127 7.26 -1.01 -2.15
N TYR A 128 8.56 -0.85 -2.36
CA TYR A 128 9.51 -1.95 -2.52
C TYR A 128 10.70 -1.77 -1.58
N ASN A 129 11.13 -2.87 -0.97
CA ASN A 129 12.33 -2.93 -0.14
C ASN A 129 13.61 -2.87 -0.99
N SER A 130 13.56 -3.34 -2.24
CA SER A 130 14.71 -3.29 -3.15
C SER A 130 14.93 -1.88 -3.71
N GLU A 131 16.19 -1.43 -3.72
CA GLU A 131 16.58 -0.17 -4.39
C GLU A 131 16.64 -0.34 -5.91
N LYS A 132 16.87 -1.56 -6.39
CA LYS A 132 16.94 -1.88 -7.82
C LYS A 132 15.79 -2.78 -8.20
N ILE A 133 14.96 -2.30 -9.10
CA ILE A 133 13.86 -3.04 -9.68
C ILE A 133 14.18 -3.18 -11.17
N GLU A 134 14.55 -4.39 -11.59
CA GLU A 134 14.91 -4.67 -12.99
C GLU A 134 13.68 -4.66 -13.90
N ASP A 135 12.57 -5.23 -13.40
CA ASP A 135 11.27 -5.18 -14.06
C ASP A 135 10.17 -4.89 -13.05
N TYR A 136 9.72 -3.63 -13.06
CA TYR A 136 8.67 -3.15 -12.16
C TYR A 136 7.31 -3.81 -12.38
N LYS A 137 7.10 -4.48 -13.52
CA LYS A 137 5.84 -5.17 -13.82
C LYS A 137 5.77 -6.54 -13.15
N SER A 138 6.90 -7.22 -13.00
CA SER A 138 6.98 -8.54 -12.37
C SER A 138 7.40 -8.49 -10.91
N GLU A 139 8.03 -7.39 -10.47
CA GLU A 139 8.41 -7.20 -9.07
C GLU A 139 7.17 -7.10 -8.16
N LYS A 140 7.17 -7.90 -7.09
CA LYS A 140 6.07 -7.90 -6.12
C LYS A 140 6.29 -6.77 -5.12
N PRO A 141 5.32 -5.86 -4.92
CA PRO A 141 5.43 -4.84 -3.90
C PRO A 141 5.42 -5.45 -2.49
N ASP A 142 6.19 -4.88 -1.57
CA ASP A 142 6.21 -5.26 -0.15
C ASP A 142 5.03 -4.62 0.62
N MET A 143 4.61 -3.44 0.17
CA MET A 143 3.40 -2.76 0.65
C MET A 143 2.66 -2.08 -0.50
N VAL A 144 1.33 -2.15 -0.47
CA VAL A 144 0.47 -1.40 -1.38
C VAL A 144 -0.45 -0.50 -0.59
N VAL A 145 -0.52 0.77 -0.97
CA VAL A 145 -1.55 1.70 -0.49
C VAL A 145 -2.43 2.06 -1.67
N TYR A 146 -3.74 1.87 -1.55
CA TYR A 146 -4.67 2.19 -2.63
C TYR A 146 -5.74 3.20 -2.22
N TYR A 147 -6.19 3.96 -3.21
CA TYR A 147 -7.23 4.97 -3.14
C TYR A 147 -8.20 4.76 -4.31
N LEU A 148 -9.50 4.94 -4.10
CA LEU A 148 -10.51 4.76 -5.16
C LEU A 148 -10.83 6.06 -5.94
N SER A 149 -10.27 7.18 -5.50
CA SER A 149 -10.28 8.48 -6.19
C SER A 149 -9.30 9.41 -5.44
N VAL A 150 -9.33 10.72 -5.73
CA VAL A 150 -8.82 11.72 -4.79
C VAL A 150 -9.63 11.62 -3.49
N PRO A 151 -9.02 11.56 -2.30
CA PRO A 151 -9.76 11.52 -1.03
C PRO A 151 -10.71 12.69 -0.88
N ASP A 152 -11.93 12.44 -0.41
CA ASP A 152 -12.93 13.49 -0.16
C ASP A 152 -12.47 14.47 0.93
N THR A 153 -11.57 14.03 1.81
CA THR A 153 -10.97 14.84 2.87
C THR A 153 -9.73 15.61 2.40
N ALA A 154 -9.40 15.60 1.11
CA ALA A 154 -8.24 16.32 0.57
C ALA A 154 -8.46 17.84 0.66
N PRO A 155 -7.59 18.58 1.36
CA PRO A 155 -7.69 20.04 1.43
C PRO A 155 -7.52 20.66 0.06
N GLU A 156 -8.29 21.72 -0.19
CA GLU A 156 -8.26 22.48 -1.43
C GLU A 156 -7.66 23.88 -1.21
N PHE A 157 -6.75 24.28 -2.10
CA PHE A 157 -6.04 25.54 -2.04
C PHE A 157 -6.16 26.28 -3.38
N LEU A 158 -6.10 27.61 -3.32
CA LEU A 158 -6.13 28.49 -4.50
C LEU A 158 -4.73 28.94 -4.94
N THR A 159 -3.73 28.77 -4.09
CA THR A 159 -2.37 29.25 -4.33
C THR A 159 -1.35 28.18 -3.97
N LEU A 160 -0.22 28.19 -4.65
CA LEU A 160 0.81 27.16 -4.52
C LEU A 160 1.55 27.27 -3.18
N GLU A 161 1.69 28.47 -2.61
CA GLU A 161 2.46 28.69 -1.37
C GLU A 161 1.86 27.96 -0.17
N LYS A 162 0.59 27.53 -0.25
CA LYS A 162 -0.07 26.76 0.82
C LYS A 162 0.21 25.25 0.76
N LEU A 163 0.92 24.80 -0.29
CA LEU A 163 1.28 23.40 -0.53
C LEU A 163 2.74 23.09 -0.17
N GLU A 164 3.54 24.13 0.11
CA GLU A 164 4.95 24.06 0.55
C GLU A 164 5.04 24.00 2.08
#